data_AF-A0A7C3AWH7-F1
#
_entry.id   AF-A0A7C3AWH7-F1
#
_cell.length_a   1.000
_cell.length_b   1.000
_cell.length_c   1.000
_cell.angle_alpha   90.00
_cell.angle_beta   90.00
_cell.angle_gamma   90.00
#
_symmetry.space_group_name_H-M   'P 1'
#
loop_
_entity.id
_entity.type
_entity.pdbx_description
1 polymer ?
#
loop_
_entity_poly.entity_id
_entity_poly.type
_entity_poly.pdbx_seq_one_letter_code
_entity_poly.pdbx_strand_id
1 'polypeptide(L)'
;MNDTNESTSVEMNCTRTVTAVFAPILHVLEMSADPGESGEIMVEPAPSTPDGYLPGTEVIMEAVASEGYQFSHWSGDATGRENPMAIIMGSDTQLRAHFVPRSPFPWWWLVLGIGAIGISLPVYLWLVKKPSVPEE
;
A
#
# COMPACT_ATOMS: atom_id res chain seq x y z
N MET A 1 -17.89 -2.25 22.41
CA MET A 1 -17.92 -1.58 23.73
C MET A 1 -17.23 -0.23 23.55
N ASN A 2 -18.00 0.84 23.40
CA ASN A 2 -17.49 2.21 23.49
C ASN A 2 -18.62 3.06 24.08
N ASP A 3 -18.89 2.85 25.36
CA ASP A 3 -19.81 3.68 26.13
C ASP A 3 -19.05 4.95 26.53
N THR A 4 -19.43 6.09 25.96
CA THR A 4 -18.91 7.42 26.34
C THR A 4 -20.05 8.29 26.83
N ASN A 5 -20.82 7.80 27.81
CA ASN A 5 -21.83 8.62 28.49
C ASN A 5 -21.36 8.93 29.93
N GLU A 6 -20.31 9.76 30.00
CA GLU A 6 -19.79 10.32 31.25
C GLU A 6 -20.76 11.41 31.73
N SER A 7 -21.61 11.10 32.70
CA SER A 7 -22.48 12.09 33.35
C SER A 7 -21.75 12.79 34.49
N THR A 8 -21.62 14.12 34.43
CA THR A 8 -21.08 14.93 35.54
C THR A 8 -22.19 15.74 36.20
N SER A 9 -22.23 15.79 37.53
CA SER A 9 -23.21 16.56 38.30
C SER A 9 -22.62 17.89 38.75
N VAL A 10 -23.24 19.00 38.36
CA VAL A 10 -22.84 20.34 38.79
C VAL A 10 -23.80 20.84 39.87
N GLU A 11 -23.26 21.19 41.03
CA GLU A 11 -24.02 21.82 42.10
C GLU A 11 -24.22 23.31 41.78
N MET A 12 -25.48 23.72 41.60
CA MET A 12 -25.84 25.06 41.16
C MET A 12 -26.09 25.97 42.36
N ASN A 13 -25.03 26.59 42.90
CA ASN A 13 -25.15 27.59 43.98
C ASN A 13 -25.08 29.05 43.49
N CYS A 14 -24.83 29.27 42.20
CA CYS A 14 -24.83 30.56 41.51
C CYS A 14 -24.83 30.34 39.98
N THR A 15 -24.93 31.42 39.18
CA THR A 15 -24.86 31.36 37.72
C THR A 15 -23.54 30.73 37.27
N ARG A 16 -23.64 29.60 36.56
CA ARG A 16 -22.52 28.86 35.98
C ARG A 16 -22.76 28.64 34.50
N THR A 17 -21.71 28.83 33.70
CA THR A 17 -21.71 28.46 32.28
C THR A 17 -20.94 27.16 32.14
N VAL A 18 -21.62 26.11 31.70
CA VAL A 18 -21.00 24.81 31.40
C VAL A 18 -20.90 24.68 29.89
N THR A 19 -19.69 24.44 29.39
CA THR A 19 -19.44 24.22 27.97
C THR A 19 -19.01 22.76 27.79
N ALA A 20 -19.78 21.98 27.05
CA ALA A 20 -19.35 20.67 26.61
C ALA A 20 -18.43 20.83 25.38
N VAL A 21 -17.29 20.15 25.40
CA VAL A 21 -16.34 20.12 24.28
C VAL A 21 -16.40 18.71 23.69
N PHE A 22 -16.71 18.63 22.40
CA PHE A 22 -16.73 17.37 21.65
C PHE A 22 -15.57 17.37 20.67
N ALA A 23 -14.72 16.34 20.75
CA ALA A 23 -13.68 16.09 19.77
C ALA A 23 -14.20 15.12 18.70
N PRO A 24 -13.93 15.35 17.41
CA PRO A 24 -14.24 14.37 16.38
C PRO A 24 -13.39 13.11 16.56
N ILE A 25 -13.98 11.95 16.27
CA ILE A 25 -13.23 10.69 16.13
C ILE A 25 -12.56 10.70 14.76
N LEU A 26 -11.27 10.36 14.72
CA LEU A 26 -10.46 10.32 13.51
C LEU A 26 -9.95 8.90 13.28
N HIS A 27 -9.67 8.59 12.02
CA HIS A 27 -9.18 7.29 11.58
C HIS A 27 -7.84 7.39 10.86
N VAL A 28 -6.94 6.47 11.18
CA VAL A 28 -5.61 6.41 10.58
C VAL A 28 -5.64 5.51 9.34
N LEU A 29 -4.97 5.96 8.28
CA LEU A 29 -4.73 5.16 7.07
C LEU A 29 -3.24 4.79 7.02
N GLU A 30 -2.93 3.52 7.24
CA GLU A 30 -1.58 2.98 7.10
C GLU A 30 -1.41 2.33 5.74
N MET A 31 -0.29 2.62 5.08
CA MET A 31 -0.03 2.08 3.75
C MET A 31 1.40 1.64 3.55
N SER A 32 1.56 0.53 2.83
CA SER A 32 2.85 -0.10 2.57
C SER A 32 2.94 -0.63 1.14
N ALA A 33 4.12 -0.56 0.54
CA ALA A 33 4.44 -1.23 -0.73
C ALA A 33 5.22 -2.52 -0.45
N ASP A 34 4.91 -3.59 -1.19
CA ASP A 34 5.56 -4.89 -1.08
C ASP A 34 5.90 -5.43 -2.48
N PRO A 35 7.18 -5.64 -2.82
CA PRO A 35 8.38 -5.43 -1.99
C PRO A 35 8.66 -3.93 -1.72
N GLY A 36 9.39 -3.61 -0.64
CA GLY A 36 9.78 -2.22 -0.35
C GLY A 36 10.52 -1.58 -1.54
N GLU A 37 10.26 -0.31 -1.81
CA GLU A 37 10.79 0.48 -2.96
C GLU A 37 10.26 0.08 -4.37
N SER A 38 9.37 -0.91 -4.47
CA SER A 38 8.79 -1.34 -5.76
C SER A 38 7.78 -0.37 -6.36
N GLY A 39 7.34 0.62 -5.59
CA GLY A 39 6.44 1.67 -6.01
C GLY A 39 6.12 2.63 -4.88
N GLU A 40 5.38 3.67 -5.24
CA GLU A 40 4.83 4.67 -4.33
C GLU A 40 3.31 4.59 -4.34
N ILE A 41 2.69 4.99 -3.23
CA ILE A 41 1.24 5.08 -3.12
C ILE A 41 0.89 6.55 -2.98
N MET A 42 0.20 7.08 -3.97
CA MET A 42 -0.35 8.43 -3.96
C MET A 42 -1.76 8.40 -3.39
N VAL A 43 -2.10 9.42 -2.58
CA VAL A 43 -3.38 9.50 -1.88
C VAL A 43 -3.98 10.88 -2.04
N GLU A 44 -5.25 10.92 -2.39
CA GLU A 44 -6.01 12.17 -2.50
C GLU A 44 -7.45 11.98 -1.97
N PRO A 45 -7.95 12.87 -1.09
CA PRO A 45 -7.25 14.01 -0.48
C PRO A 45 -6.24 13.57 0.59
N ALA A 46 -5.28 14.45 0.90
CA ALA A 46 -4.44 14.31 2.08
C ALA A 46 -5.29 14.32 3.38
N PRO A 47 -4.80 13.73 4.49
CA PRO A 47 -5.55 13.70 5.73
C PRO A 47 -5.86 15.12 6.20
N SER A 48 -7.10 15.34 6.65
CA SER A 48 -7.58 16.67 7.06
C SER A 48 -6.86 17.20 8.30
N THR A 49 -6.25 16.31 9.08
CA THR A 49 -5.49 16.61 10.30
C THR A 49 -4.26 15.70 10.39
N PRO A 50 -3.22 16.08 11.16
CA PRO A 50 -2.09 15.19 11.44
C PRO A 50 -2.52 13.85 12.09
N ASP A 51 -3.68 13.86 12.75
CA ASP A 51 -4.23 12.73 13.48
C ASP A 51 -5.08 11.78 12.60
N GLY A 52 -5.35 12.14 11.33
CA GLY A 52 -5.98 11.27 10.34
C GLY A 52 -7.17 11.86 9.59
N TYR A 53 -8.06 10.97 9.13
CA TYR A 53 -9.25 11.26 8.33
C TYR A 53 -10.52 11.27 9.17
N LEU A 54 -11.49 12.10 8.79
CA LEU A 54 -12.83 12.06 9.36
C LEU A 54 -13.61 10.84 8.85
N PRO A 55 -14.52 10.28 9.66
CA PRO A 55 -15.38 9.18 9.23
C PRO A 55 -16.26 9.63 8.05
N GLY A 56 -16.38 8.75 7.04
CA GLY A 56 -17.10 9.02 5.81
C GLY A 56 -16.29 9.75 4.74
N THR A 57 -15.02 10.09 4.99
CA THR A 57 -14.15 10.68 3.96
C THR A 57 -13.86 9.64 2.87
N GLU A 58 -14.13 9.99 1.62
CA GLU A 58 -13.72 9.21 0.47
C GLU A 58 -12.26 9.53 0.13
N VAL A 59 -11.43 8.50 0.09
CA VAL A 59 -10.00 8.59 -0.17
C VAL A 59 -9.68 7.77 -1.42
N ILE A 60 -9.08 8.43 -2.41
CA ILE A 60 -8.63 7.83 -3.66
C ILE A 60 -7.15 7.50 -3.51
N MET A 61 -6.79 6.27 -3.82
CA MET A 61 -5.43 5.75 -3.73
C MET A 61 -4.97 5.26 -5.09
N GLU A 62 -3.80 5.71 -5.51
CA GLU A 62 -3.16 5.32 -6.75
C GLU A 62 -1.81 4.68 -6.46
N ALA A 63 -1.61 3.44 -6.95
CA ALA A 63 -0.32 2.77 -6.88
C ALA A 63 0.51 3.12 -8.11
N VAL A 64 1.60 3.85 -7.91
CA VAL A 64 2.55 4.21 -8.97
C VAL A 64 3.74 3.26 -8.87
N ALA A 65 3.89 2.36 -9.84
CA ALA A 65 4.99 1.40 -9.85
C ALA A 65 6.33 2.07 -10.19
N SER A 66 7.39 1.68 -9.49
CA SER A 66 8.77 2.06 -9.81
C SER A 66 9.25 1.39 -11.10
N GLU A 67 10.36 1.87 -11.65
CA GLU A 67 10.96 1.30 -12.86
C GLU A 67 11.24 -0.21 -12.69
N GLY A 68 10.82 -1.00 -13.68
CA GLY A 68 11.00 -2.46 -13.66
C GLY A 68 9.95 -3.22 -12.85
N TYR A 69 8.97 -2.54 -12.25
CA TYR A 69 7.84 -3.16 -11.56
C TYR A 69 6.51 -2.84 -12.25
N GLN A 70 5.48 -3.61 -11.90
CA GLN A 70 4.08 -3.33 -12.24
C GLN A 70 3.20 -3.62 -11.03
N PHE A 71 2.16 -2.81 -10.86
CA PHE A 71 1.16 -3.07 -9.83
C PHE A 71 0.43 -4.41 -10.11
N SER A 72 0.23 -5.20 -9.06
CA SER A 72 -0.40 -6.51 -9.12
C SER A 72 -1.80 -6.51 -8.50
N HIS A 73 -1.89 -6.07 -7.24
CA HIS A 73 -3.14 -6.00 -6.46
C HIS A 73 -2.94 -5.26 -5.13
N TRP A 74 -4.05 -4.82 -4.54
CA TRP A 74 -4.17 -4.35 -3.17
C TRP A 74 -4.51 -5.50 -2.22
N SER A 75 -4.06 -5.40 -0.97
CA SER A 75 -4.39 -6.32 0.13
C SER A 75 -4.48 -5.58 1.46
N GLY A 76 -5.00 -6.24 2.49
CA GLY A 76 -5.27 -5.64 3.81
C GLY A 76 -6.78 -5.47 3.98
N ASP A 77 -7.20 -4.28 4.39
CA ASP A 77 -8.62 -3.97 4.64
C ASP A 77 -9.42 -3.70 3.36
N ALA A 78 -8.74 -3.37 2.25
CA ALA A 78 -9.33 -3.41 0.92
C ALA A 78 -8.48 -4.28 -0.02
N THR A 79 -9.18 -5.04 -0.86
CA THR A 79 -8.58 -5.99 -1.80
C THR A 79 -9.10 -5.69 -3.19
N GLY A 80 -8.25 -5.86 -4.20
CA GLY A 80 -8.64 -5.57 -5.57
C GLY A 80 -7.45 -5.36 -6.48
N ARG A 81 -7.72 -5.19 -7.77
CA ARG A 81 -6.70 -4.87 -8.78
C ARG A 81 -6.97 -3.54 -9.46
N GLU A 82 -7.99 -2.82 -8.99
CA GLU A 82 -8.36 -1.51 -9.48
C GLU A 82 -7.30 -0.50 -9.04
N ASN A 83 -6.87 0.33 -9.98
CA ASN A 83 -5.88 1.38 -9.74
C ASN A 83 -6.19 2.53 -10.70
N PRO A 84 -6.66 3.70 -10.21
CA PRO A 84 -6.85 4.05 -8.80
C PRO A 84 -8.01 3.30 -8.12
N MET A 85 -7.96 3.21 -6.79
CA MET A 85 -8.99 2.60 -5.92
C MET A 85 -9.52 3.62 -4.92
N ALA A 86 -10.85 3.69 -4.73
CA ALA A 86 -11.48 4.55 -3.74
C ALA A 86 -11.93 3.74 -2.51
N ILE A 87 -11.72 4.30 -1.31
CA ILE A 87 -12.20 3.75 -0.04
C ILE A 87 -12.93 4.82 0.77
N ILE A 88 -13.90 4.40 1.58
CA ILE A 88 -14.58 5.28 2.53
C ILE A 88 -14.01 4.98 3.92
N MET A 89 -13.42 6.00 4.56
CA MET A 89 -12.83 5.88 5.89
C MET A 89 -13.94 5.70 6.93
N GLY A 90 -14.20 4.46 7.35
CA GLY A 90 -15.15 4.14 8.44
C GLY A 90 -14.48 3.69 9.74
N SER A 91 -13.21 3.27 9.65
CA SER A 91 -12.39 2.82 10.75
C SER A 91 -10.92 3.01 10.39
N ASP A 92 -10.02 2.74 11.34
CA ASP A 92 -8.60 2.60 11.03
C ASP A 92 -8.44 1.52 9.95
N THR A 93 -7.63 1.86 8.94
CA THR A 93 -7.52 1.07 7.72
C THR A 93 -6.04 0.87 7.40
N GLN A 94 -5.64 -0.36 7.15
CA GLN A 94 -4.31 -0.75 6.73
C GLN A 94 -4.36 -1.37 5.33
N LEU A 95 -3.59 -0.79 4.41
CA LEU A 95 -3.52 -1.21 3.03
C LEU A 95 -2.09 -1.56 2.60
N ARG A 96 -1.97 -2.54 1.71
CA ARG A 96 -0.71 -2.91 1.10
C ARG A 96 -0.84 -3.04 -0.41
N ALA A 97 0.01 -2.31 -1.14
CA ALA A 97 0.18 -2.42 -2.58
C ALA A 97 1.19 -3.51 -2.90
N HIS A 98 0.79 -4.51 -3.69
CA HIS A 98 1.70 -5.52 -4.19
C HIS A 98 2.17 -5.17 -5.59
N PHE A 99 3.48 -5.20 -5.78
CA PHE A 99 4.11 -5.01 -7.07
C PHE A 99 4.88 -6.25 -7.48
N VAL A 100 4.90 -6.53 -8.78
CA VAL A 100 5.66 -7.64 -9.35
C VAL A 100 6.65 -7.11 -10.37
N PRO A 101 7.85 -7.71 -10.50
CA PRO A 101 8.78 -7.33 -11.55
C PRO A 101 8.12 -7.45 -12.92
N ARG A 102 8.27 -6.43 -13.75
CA ARG A 102 7.83 -6.42 -15.13
C ARG A 102 8.66 -7.46 -15.89
N SER A 103 8.16 -8.69 -15.99
CA SER A 103 8.81 -9.74 -16.76
C SER A 103 8.69 -9.40 -18.25
N PRO A 104 9.78 -9.12 -18.97
CA PRO A 104 9.70 -8.74 -20.37
C PRO A 104 9.28 -9.92 -21.28
N PHE A 105 9.30 -11.15 -20.78
CA PHE A 105 9.00 -12.35 -21.57
C PHE A 105 8.16 -13.35 -20.78
N PRO A 106 6.97 -13.75 -21.27
CA PRO A 106 6.23 -14.84 -20.64
C PRO A 106 7.07 -16.12 -20.74
N TRP A 107 7.05 -16.94 -19.70
CA TRP A 107 7.82 -18.19 -19.64
C TRP A 107 7.42 -19.19 -20.73
N TRP A 108 6.37 -18.91 -21.50
CA TRP A 108 5.96 -19.62 -22.71
C TRP A 108 6.75 -19.24 -23.97
N TRP A 109 7.27 -18.01 -24.08
CA TRP A 109 8.11 -17.57 -25.21
C TRP A 109 9.44 -18.31 -25.26
N LEU A 110 9.97 -18.67 -24.10
CA LEU A 110 11.12 -19.57 -23.97
C LEU A 110 10.79 -20.97 -24.49
N VAL A 111 9.56 -21.48 -24.35
CA VAL A 111 9.17 -22.82 -24.81
C VAL A 111 8.88 -22.86 -26.32
N LEU A 112 8.40 -21.75 -26.90
CA LEU A 112 8.13 -21.65 -28.35
C LEU A 112 9.38 -21.31 -29.19
N GLY A 113 10.42 -20.74 -28.58
CA GLY A 113 11.67 -20.36 -29.27
C GLY A 113 12.73 -21.46 -29.40
N ILE A 114 12.63 -22.57 -28.67
CA ILE A 114 13.62 -23.69 -28.71
C ILE A 114 13.30 -24.73 -29.79
N GLY A 115 12.19 -24.57 -30.52
CA GLY A 115 11.76 -25.51 -31.55
C GLY A 115 12.32 -25.27 -32.96
N ALA A 116 12.96 -24.12 -33.22
CA ALA A 116 13.33 -23.74 -34.60
C ALA A 116 14.83 -23.56 -34.88
N ILE A 117 15.72 -23.50 -33.89
CA ILE A 117 17.16 -23.50 -34.15
C ILE A 117 17.85 -24.34 -33.09
N GLY A 118 18.32 -25.52 -33.49
CA GLY A 118 19.18 -26.37 -32.67
C GLY A 118 20.49 -25.66 -32.34
N ILE A 119 20.48 -24.86 -31.27
CA ILE A 119 21.68 -24.43 -30.57
C ILE A 119 21.59 -25.06 -29.20
N SER A 120 22.44 -26.07 -29.07
CA SER A 120 22.78 -26.83 -27.88
C SER A 120 22.97 -25.94 -26.65
N LEU A 121 22.96 -26.58 -25.49
CA LEU A 121 23.13 -26.04 -24.14
C LEU A 121 24.59 -25.68 -23.70
N PRO A 122 25.66 -25.38 -24.50
CA PRO A 122 26.97 -25.16 -23.91
C PRO A 122 27.25 -23.69 -23.53
N VAL A 123 26.37 -22.73 -23.85
CA VAL A 123 26.60 -21.31 -23.53
C VAL A 123 26.23 -20.99 -22.07
N TYR A 124 25.24 -21.69 -21.50
CA TYR A 124 24.78 -21.42 -20.13
C TYR A 124 25.83 -21.81 -19.07
N LEU A 125 26.65 -22.83 -19.34
CA LEU A 125 27.71 -23.27 -18.42
C LEU A 125 28.94 -22.34 -18.41
N TRP A 126 29.11 -21.48 -19.42
CA TRP A 126 30.24 -20.55 -19.50
C TRP A 126 30.00 -19.26 -18.70
N LEU A 127 28.74 -18.80 -18.58
CA LEU A 127 28.40 -17.55 -17.88
C LEU A 127 28.41 -17.64 -16.34
N VAL A 128 28.25 -18.83 -15.76
CA VAL A 128 28.25 -19.03 -14.29
C VAL A 128 29.67 -19.19 -13.71
N LYS A 129 30.70 -19.37 -14.55
CA LYS A 129 32.11 -19.43 -14.13
C LYS A 129 32.90 -18.22 -14.66
N LYS A 130 32.79 -17.07 -13.99
CA LYS A 130 33.89 -16.10 -14.06
C LYS A 130 34.97 -16.53 -13.05
N PRO A 131 36.25 -16.67 -13.44
CA PRO A 131 37.31 -16.87 -12.47
C PRO A 131 37.50 -15.58 -11.64
N SER A 132 37.55 -15.72 -10.31
CA SER A 132 38.04 -14.69 -9.39
C SER A 132 39.50 -14.37 -9.75
N VAL A 133 39.76 -13.14 -10.19
CA VAL A 133 41.12 -12.63 -10.42
C VAL A 133 41.85 -12.61 -9.08
N PRO A 134 43.02 -13.26 -8.92
CA PRO A 134 43.86 -13.05 -7.75
C PRO A 134 44.60 -11.71 -7.92
N GLU A 135 44.58 -10.92 -6.85
CA GLU A 135 45.31 -9.66 -6.69
C GLU A 135 46.79 -9.98 -6.42
N GLU A 136 47.70 -9.47 -7.27
CA GLU A 136 49.12 -9.29 -6.95
C GLU A 136 49.66 -8.04 -7.66
#